data_AF-A0A1U9QU71-F1
#
_entry.id   AF-A0A1U9QU71-F1
#
_cell.length_a   1.000
_cell.length_b   1.000
_cell.length_c   1.000
_cell.angle_alpha   90.00
_cell.angle_beta   90.00
_cell.angle_gamma   90.00
#
_symmetry.space_group_name_H-M   'P 1'
#
loop_
_entity.id
_entity.type
_entity.pdbx_description
1 polymer ?
#
loop_
_entity_poly.entity_id
_entity_poly.type
_entity_poly.pdbx_seq_one_letter_code
_entity_poly.pdbx_strand_id
1 'polypeptide(L)'
;MTAHTNTLRLLPWTTPEGKPCFLSSGTDEGVLSRLADGVEAAQTSTGAEVLGGAKAVLADPQVGARELRFALARVTEVLGDVLRVAESRGARLSVPYEDEEGDEGDDPRLPAEAFG
;
A
#
# COMPACT_ATOMS: atom_id res chain seq x y z
N MET A 1 -17.16 19.02 -0.28
CA MET A 1 -16.52 18.49 0.94
C MET A 1 -15.81 17.22 0.53
N THR A 2 -14.48 17.24 0.41
CA THR A 2 -13.71 16.04 0.10
C THR A 2 -13.72 15.13 1.32
N ALA A 3 -14.24 13.91 1.16
CA ALA A 3 -14.18 12.89 2.19
C ALA A 3 -12.70 12.67 2.53
N HIS A 4 -12.31 13.00 3.76
CA HIS A 4 -10.98 12.72 4.26
C HIS A 4 -10.99 11.25 4.68
N THR A 5 -10.48 10.37 3.82
CA THR A 5 -10.19 8.99 4.21
C THR A 5 -9.12 9.04 5.29
N ASN A 6 -9.53 8.93 6.55
CA ASN A 6 -8.64 8.83 7.70
C ASN A 6 -7.99 7.43 7.70
N THR A 7 -7.17 7.17 6.69
CA THR A 7 -6.52 5.88 6.46
C THR A 7 -5.02 6.09 6.47
N LEU A 8 -4.35 5.46 7.43
CA LEU A 8 -2.90 5.46 7.54
C LEU A 8 -2.28 4.97 6.21
N ARG A 9 -1.47 5.80 5.55
CA ARG A 9 -0.76 5.42 4.33
C ARG A 9 0.46 4.57 4.68
N LEU A 10 0.53 3.34 4.17
CA LEU A 10 1.75 2.55 4.20
C LEU A 10 2.85 3.21 3.36
N LEU A 11 4.04 3.39 3.92
CA LEU A 11 5.18 3.98 3.24
C LEU A 11 6.02 2.91 2.52
N PRO A 12 6.68 3.25 1.40
CA PRO A 12 7.45 2.30 0.59
C PRO A 12 8.82 1.93 1.21
N TRP A 13 9.12 2.45 2.40
CA TRP A 13 10.32 2.12 3.19
C TRP A 13 9.94 1.58 4.56
N THR A 14 10.86 0.80 5.14
CA THR A 14 10.74 0.27 6.50
C THR A 14 11.56 1.10 7.49
N THR A 15 11.36 0.84 8.79
CA THR A 15 12.32 1.26 9.81
C THR A 15 13.65 0.52 9.62
N PRO A 16 14.75 0.95 10.26
CA PRO A 16 16.01 0.21 10.28
C PRO A 16 15.87 -1.23 10.78
N GLU A 17 14.88 -1.50 11.64
CA GLU A 17 14.55 -2.84 12.17
C GLU A 17 13.63 -3.64 11.23
N GLY A 18 13.33 -3.13 10.04
CA GLY A 18 12.50 -3.79 9.04
C GLY A 18 10.99 -3.70 9.30
N LYS A 19 10.53 -2.84 10.21
CA LYS A 19 9.09 -2.69 10.50
C LYS A 19 8.41 -1.80 9.45
N PRO A 20 7.16 -2.09 9.07
CA PRO A 20 6.38 -1.20 8.20
C PRO A 20 6.21 0.19 8.83
N CYS A 21 6.29 1.23 8.00
CA CYS A 21 6.10 2.63 8.40
C CYS A 21 4.78 3.16 7.85
N PHE A 22 4.05 3.95 8.65
CA PHE A 22 2.77 4.52 8.26
C PHE A 22 2.78 6.04 8.40
N LEU A 23 2.15 6.73 7.45
CA LEU A 23 1.92 8.15 7.45
C LEU A 23 0.44 8.42 7.79
N SER A 24 0.21 9.10 8.91
CA SER A 24 -1.10 9.69 9.20
C SER A 24 -1.19 11.04 8.49
N SER A 25 -1.94 11.10 7.39
CA SER A 25 -2.19 12.35 6.67
C SER A 25 -3.64 12.36 6.21
N GLY A 26 -4.38 13.43 6.52
CA GLY A 26 -5.74 13.62 6.03
C GLY A 26 -5.82 13.96 4.54
N THR A 27 -4.68 14.19 3.88
CA THR A 27 -4.61 14.49 2.43
C THR A 27 -3.37 13.85 1.80
N ASP A 28 -3.49 13.36 0.56
CA ASP A 28 -2.40 12.73 -0.18
C ASP A 28 -1.38 13.75 -0.77
N GLU A 29 -1.45 15.03 -0.39
CA GLU A 29 -0.64 16.11 -1.00
C GLU A 29 0.57 16.56 -0.15
N GLY A 30 0.76 15.99 1.04
CA GLY A 30 1.85 16.34 1.95
C GLY A 30 3.25 16.07 1.39
N VAL A 31 4.27 16.74 1.95
CA VAL A 31 5.70 16.55 1.55
C VAL A 31 6.13 15.08 1.66
N LEU A 32 5.73 14.39 2.73
CA LEU A 32 6.01 12.97 2.92
C LEU A 32 5.25 12.08 1.93
N SER A 33 4.04 12.48 1.53
CA SER A 33 3.25 11.79 0.51
C SER A 33 3.96 11.83 -0.85
N ARG A 34 4.43 13.01 -1.27
CA ARG A 34 5.21 13.17 -2.50
C ARG A 34 6.56 12.44 -2.46
N LEU A 35 7.21 12.41 -1.29
CA LEU A 35 8.42 11.61 -1.10
C LEU A 35 8.12 10.12 -1.28
N ALA A 36 7.02 9.63 -0.69
CA ALA A 36 6.57 8.27 -0.87
C ALA A 36 6.30 7.95 -2.34
N ASP A 37 5.62 8.83 -3.07
CA ASP A 37 5.38 8.63 -4.51
C ASP A 37 6.69 8.53 -5.31
N GLY A 38 7.68 9.38 -4.98
CA GLY A 38 9.00 9.34 -5.60
C GLY A 38 9.74 8.02 -5.34
N VAL A 39 9.70 7.51 -4.10
CA VAL A 39 10.32 6.23 -3.75
C VAL A 39 9.59 5.06 -4.40
N GLU A 40 8.25 5.06 -4.42
CA GLU A 40 7.45 4.05 -5.12
C GLU A 40 7.83 3.98 -6.62
N ALA A 41 8.00 5.15 -7.26
CA ALA A 41 8.42 5.22 -8.66
C ALA A 41 9.84 4.70 -8.87
N ALA A 42 10.79 5.06 -8.01
CA ALA A 42 12.17 4.60 -8.08
C ALA A 42 12.29 3.07 -7.87
N GLN A 43 11.56 2.51 -6.90
CA GLN A 43 11.52 1.07 -6.65
C GLN A 43 10.92 0.31 -7.84
N THR A 44 9.84 0.82 -8.42
CA THR A 44 9.20 0.21 -9.60
C THR A 44 10.13 0.23 -10.82
N SER A 45 10.84 1.35 -11.04
CA SER A 45 11.84 1.46 -12.11
C SER A 45 13.00 0.48 -11.91
N THR A 46 13.53 0.41 -10.69
CA THR A 46 14.59 -0.55 -10.32
C THR A 46 14.15 -1.99 -10.56
N GLY A 47 12.90 -2.32 -10.21
CA GLY A 47 12.32 -3.63 -10.48
C GLY A 47 12.29 -3.97 -11.98
N ALA A 48 11.95 -3.01 -12.83
CA ALA A 48 11.95 -3.19 -14.29
C ALA A 48 13.37 -3.44 -14.84
N GLU A 49 14.36 -2.69 -14.36
CA GLU A 49 15.77 -2.87 -14.74
C GLU A 49 16.31 -4.25 -14.33
N VAL A 50 16.07 -4.65 -13.08
CA VAL A 50 16.48 -5.96 -12.56
C VAL A 50 15.79 -7.10 -13.31
N LEU A 51 14.50 -6.96 -13.62
CA LEU A 51 13.79 -7.93 -14.45
C LEU A 51 14.42 -8.07 -15.84
N GLY A 52 14.83 -6.95 -16.45
CA GLY A 52 15.56 -6.95 -17.73
C GLY A 52 16.87 -7.73 -17.65
N GLY A 53 17.69 -7.45 -16.62
CA GLY A 53 18.93 -8.16 -16.38
C GLY A 53 18.73 -9.66 -16.13
N ALA A 54 17.73 -10.04 -15.32
CA ALA A 54 17.42 -11.44 -15.06
C ALA A 54 16.98 -12.19 -16.32
N LYS A 55 16.17 -11.56 -17.19
CA LYS A 55 15.80 -12.13 -18.49
C LYS A 55 17.02 -12.35 -19.40
N ALA A 56 17.97 -11.42 -19.39
CA ALA A 56 19.21 -11.57 -20.15
C ALA A 56 20.06 -12.75 -19.64
N VAL A 57 20.19 -12.91 -18.32
CA VAL A 57 20.89 -14.05 -17.70
C VAL A 57 20.21 -15.38 -18.07
N LEU A 58 18.87 -15.44 -18.04
CA LEU A 58 18.12 -16.64 -18.41
C LEU A 58 18.20 -16.99 -19.90
N ALA A 59 18.47 -16.01 -20.76
CA ALA A 59 18.58 -16.22 -22.20
C ALA A 59 19.94 -16.81 -22.62
N ASP A 60 20.97 -16.73 -21.75
CA ASP A 60 22.29 -17.29 -22.02
C ASP A 60 22.37 -18.75 -21.55
N PRO A 61 22.43 -19.75 -22.46
CA PRO A 61 22.53 -21.15 -22.08
C PRO A 61 23.88 -21.54 -21.46
N GLN A 62 24.89 -20.67 -21.54
CA GLN A 62 26.22 -20.90 -20.96
C GLN A 62 26.38 -20.28 -19.57
N VAL A 63 25.35 -19.57 -19.06
CA VAL A 63 25.42 -18.90 -17.77
C VAL A 63 25.59 -19.90 -16.63
N GLY A 64 26.47 -19.55 -15.69
CA GLY A 64 26.78 -20.40 -14.55
C GLY A 64 25.76 -20.30 -13.41
N ALA A 65 25.82 -21.27 -12.48
CA ALA A 65 24.98 -21.28 -11.29
C ALA A 65 25.20 -20.05 -10.38
N ARG A 66 26.38 -19.41 -10.42
CA ARG A 66 26.67 -18.21 -9.64
C ARG A 66 25.87 -17.02 -10.16
N GLU A 67 25.89 -16.81 -11.47
CA GLU A 67 25.18 -15.74 -12.15
C GLU A 67 23.67 -15.90 -11.99
N LEU A 68 23.16 -17.14 -12.07
CA LEU A 68 21.75 -17.45 -11.79
C LEU A 68 21.35 -17.13 -10.34
N ARG A 69 22.16 -17.52 -9.35
CA ARG A 69 21.89 -17.21 -7.94
C ARG A 69 21.92 -15.71 -7.68
N PHE A 70 22.87 -15.00 -8.29
CA PHE A 70 22.94 -13.54 -8.19
C PHE A 70 21.67 -12.89 -8.79
N ALA A 71 21.28 -13.26 -10.01
CA ALA A 71 20.08 -12.74 -10.65
C ALA A 71 18.83 -13.03 -9.81
N LEU A 72 18.68 -14.27 -9.32
CA LEU A 72 17.55 -14.65 -8.46
C LEU A 72 17.52 -13.82 -7.18
N ALA A 73 18.66 -13.65 -6.48
CA ALA A 73 18.75 -12.83 -5.27
C ALA A 73 18.25 -11.40 -5.53
N ARG A 74 18.76 -10.76 -6.60
CA ARG A 74 18.33 -9.41 -7.01
C ARG A 74 16.83 -9.36 -7.31
N VAL A 75 16.27 -10.35 -8.00
CA VAL A 75 14.83 -10.42 -8.29
C VAL A 75 14.00 -10.51 -7.00
N THR A 76 14.40 -11.36 -6.05
CA THR A 76 13.68 -11.47 -4.76
C THR A 76 13.65 -10.16 -3.98
N GLU A 77 14.76 -9.41 -3.98
CA GLU A 77 14.82 -8.10 -3.32
C GLU A 77 13.82 -7.11 -3.94
N VAL A 78 13.90 -6.90 -5.26
CA VAL A 78 13.02 -5.93 -5.93
C VAL A 78 11.56 -6.37 -5.95
N LEU A 79 11.29 -7.67 -5.94
CA LEU A 79 9.92 -8.18 -5.85
C LEU A 79 9.29 -7.83 -4.50
N GLY A 80 10.06 -7.92 -3.41
CA GLY A 80 9.61 -7.48 -2.09
C GLY A 80 9.24 -6.00 -2.06
N ASP A 81 10.04 -5.16 -2.72
CA ASP A 81 9.75 -3.72 -2.85
C ASP A 81 8.49 -3.46 -3.69
N VAL A 82 8.37 -4.11 -4.85
CA VAL A 82 7.21 -3.95 -5.75
C VAL A 82 5.91 -4.41 -5.08
N LEU A 83 5.92 -5.51 -4.33
CA LEU A 83 4.75 -5.97 -3.58
C LEU A 83 4.29 -4.94 -2.54
N ARG A 84 5.23 -4.28 -1.86
CA ARG A 84 4.92 -3.20 -0.91
C ARG A 84 4.35 -1.97 -1.58
N VAL A 85 4.88 -1.58 -2.74
CA VAL A 85 4.31 -0.49 -3.55
C VAL A 85 2.87 -0.83 -3.95
N ALA A 86 2.63 -2.07 -4.39
CA ALA A 86 1.30 -2.53 -4.77
C ALA A 86 0.31 -2.51 -3.59
N GLU A 87 0.73 -2.98 -2.41
CA GLU A 87 -0.08 -2.93 -1.19
C GLU A 87 -0.40 -1.48 -0.77
N SER A 88 0.61 -0.62 -0.74
CA SER A 88 0.46 0.80 -0.40
C SER A 88 -0.53 1.50 -1.34
N ARG A 89 -0.45 1.25 -2.65
CA ARG A 89 -1.38 1.82 -3.64
C ARG A 89 -2.77 1.23 -3.53
N GLY A 90 -2.88 -0.09 -3.34
CA GLY A 90 -4.16 -0.79 -3.17
C GLY A 90 -4.95 -0.25 -1.98
N ALA A 91 -4.28 -0.03 -0.84
CA ALA A 91 -4.91 0.53 0.35
C ALA A 91 -5.49 1.93 0.15
N ARG A 92 -4.93 2.74 -0.77
CA ARG A 92 -5.45 4.07 -1.12
C ARG A 92 -6.64 4.04 -2.09
N LEU A 93 -6.89 2.91 -2.76
CA LEU A 93 -8.02 2.74 -3.69
C LEU A 93 -9.27 2.20 -3.00
N SER A 94 -9.14 1.67 -1.78
CA SER A 94 -10.28 1.17 -0.98
C SER A 94 -11.21 2.33 -0.62
N VAL A 95 -12.32 2.45 -1.35
CA VAL A 95 -13.41 3.36 -1.00
C VAL A 95 -13.99 2.91 0.35
N PRO A 96 -14.17 3.80 1.33
CA PRO A 96 -14.93 3.44 2.52
C PRO A 96 -16.32 3.01 2.06
N TYR A 97 -16.72 1.78 2.36
CA TYR A 97 -18.15 1.51 2.45
C TYR A 97 -18.64 2.40 3.59
N GLU A 98 -19.52 3.35 3.27
CA GLU A 98 -20.29 4.06 4.28
C GLU A 98 -21.12 3.00 4.99
N ASP A 99 -20.67 2.55 6.16
CA ASP A 99 -21.54 1.92 7.13
C ASP A 99 -22.54 3.02 7.53
N GLU A 100 -23.64 3.15 6.78
CA GLU A 100 -24.88 3.73 7.27
C GLU A 100 -25.39 2.81 8.38
N GLU A 101 -24.72 2.82 9.55
CA GLU A 101 -25.35 2.39 10.78
C GLU A 101 -26.47 3.40 11.04
N GLY A 102 -27.69 2.94 10.76
CA GLY A 102 -28.91 3.70 10.82
C GLY A 102 -29.00 4.49 12.12
N ASP A 103 -29.36 5.76 11.95
CA ASP A 103 -30.03 6.59 12.93
C ASP A 103 -31.06 5.72 13.67
N GLU A 104 -30.68 5.21 14.84
CA GLU A 104 -31.57 4.51 15.75
C GLU A 104 -32.51 5.59 16.29
N GLY A 105 -33.59 5.78 15.54
CA GLY A 105 -34.59 6.80 15.77
C GLY A 105 -34.98 6.83 17.24
N ASP A 106 -34.87 8.03 17.80
CA ASP A 106 -35.48 8.49 19.04
C ASP A 106 -36.91 7.93 19.17
N ASP A 107 -37.06 6.82 19.90
CA ASP A 107 -38.35 6.26 20.28
C ASP A 107 -38.93 7.16 21.39
N PRO A 108 -39.96 7.98 21.11
CA PRO A 108 -40.59 8.74 22.15
C PRO A 108 -41.44 7.76 22.96
N ARG A 109 -40.91 7.32 24.10
CA ARG A 109 -41.67 6.54 25.10
C ARG A 109 -42.93 7.31 25.50
N LEU A 110 -44.07 6.96 24.89
CA LEU A 110 -45.37 7.44 25.34
C LEU A 110 -45.70 6.77 26.68
N PRO A 111 -46.11 7.53 27.72
CA PRO A 111 -46.49 6.96 29.00
C PRO A 111 -47.78 6.16 28.87
N ALA A 112 -47.82 5.00 29.53
CA ALA A 112 -48.88 4.00 29.43
C ALA A 112 -50.23 4.37 30.08
N GLU A 113 -50.55 5.66 30.23
CA GLU A 113 -51.79 6.12 30.87
C GLU A 113 -52.59 7.05 29.95
N ALA A 114 -53.24 6.46 28.94
CA ALA A 114 -54.23 7.17 28.13
C ALA A 114 -55.30 6.22 27.57
N PHE A 115 -55.87 5.36 28.43
CA PHE A 115 -57.20 4.78 28.19
C PHE A 115 -57.94 4.68 29.53
N GLY A 116 -58.68 5.74 29.83
CA GLY A 116 -59.70 5.84 30.88
C GLY A 116 -60.80 6.77 30.41
#